data_AF-A0A2M7ZSG3-F1
#
_entry.id   AF-A0A2M7ZSG3-F1
#
_cell.length_a   1.000
_cell.length_b   1.000
_cell.length_c   1.000
_cell.angle_alpha   90.00
_cell.angle_beta   90.00
_cell.angle_gamma   90.00
#
_symmetry.space_group_name_H-M   'P 1'
#
loop_
_entity.id
_entity.type
_entity.pdbx_description
1 polymer ?
#
loop_
_entity_poly.entity_id
_entity_poly.type
_entity_poly.pdbx_seq_one_letter_code
_entity_poly.pdbx_strand_id
1 'polypeptide(L)'
;MKKELLVFGSNGALGGGVTEVFLTKDYDKIHLFGSRNEIDVLQSNTVFHQIKDLVVEENVEEAFKVISPNKSKLFFLFSTVGGFEGGKKLWDTDLASWEKMMKMNLQSSFLIAKYFSRIVKASAGGS
;
A
#
# COMPACT_ATOMS: atom_id res chain seq x y z
N MET A 1 13.70 -0.42 18.76
CA MET A 1 12.29 -0.58 18.34
C MET A 1 12.30 -1.21 16.96
N LYS A 2 11.46 -2.22 16.70
CA LYS A 2 11.42 -2.91 15.41
C LYS A 2 10.73 -2.04 14.37
N LYS A 3 11.36 -1.81 13.21
CA LYS A 3 10.82 -1.03 12.10
C LYS A 3 10.19 -1.97 11.07
N GLU A 4 8.89 -1.83 10.85
CA GLU A 4 8.16 -2.60 9.85
C GLU A 4 7.64 -1.65 8.75
N LEU A 5 7.97 -1.94 7.50
CA LEU A 5 7.53 -1.17 6.33
C LEU A 5 6.35 -1.87 5.65
N LEU A 6 5.32 -1.12 5.29
CA LEU A 6 4.19 -1.57 4.49
C LEU A 6 4.23 -0.86 3.13
N VAL A 7 4.40 -1.63 2.05
CA VAL A 7 4.42 -1.12 0.67
C VAL A 7 3.16 -1.58 -0.05
N PHE A 8 2.23 -0.66 -0.30
CA PHE A 8 1.03 -0.93 -1.09
C PHE A 8 1.27 -0.60 -2.57
N GLY A 9 0.83 -1.50 -3.46
CA GLY A 9 1.09 -1.41 -4.89
C GLY A 9 2.49 -1.89 -5.29
N SER A 10 3.09 -2.80 -4.51
CA SER A 10 4.49 -3.22 -4.62
C SER A 10 4.90 -3.83 -5.97
N ASN A 11 3.94 -4.33 -6.75
CA ASN A 11 4.16 -4.92 -8.09
C ASN A 11 3.63 -4.05 -9.24
N GLY A 12 3.27 -2.78 -8.99
CA GLY A 12 2.88 -1.83 -10.02
C GLY A 12 4.08 -1.23 -10.76
N ALA A 13 3.83 -0.48 -11.84
CA ALA A 13 4.91 0.12 -12.65
C ALA A 13 5.88 0.99 -11.83
N LEU A 14 5.37 1.83 -10.92
CA LEU A 14 6.19 2.60 -9.98
C LEU A 14 6.60 1.75 -8.76
N GLY A 15 5.65 0.96 -8.24
CA GLY A 15 5.86 0.21 -7.00
C GLY A 15 6.93 -0.85 -7.09
N GLY A 16 7.16 -1.46 -8.26
CA GLY A 16 8.23 -2.42 -8.49
C GLY A 16 9.60 -1.78 -8.26
N GLY A 17 9.88 -0.67 -8.94
CA GLY A 17 11.15 0.06 -8.77
C GLY A 17 11.34 0.59 -7.35
N VAL A 18 10.27 1.05 -6.68
CA VAL A 18 10.36 1.48 -5.29
C VAL A 18 10.58 0.30 -4.33
N THR A 19 9.96 -0.84 -4.60
CA THR A 19 10.16 -2.08 -3.83
C THR A 19 11.62 -2.52 -3.88
N GLU A 20 12.25 -2.51 -5.06
CA GLU A 20 13.68 -2.81 -5.20
C GLU A 20 14.55 -1.92 -4.31
N VAL A 21 14.25 -0.62 -4.24
CA VAL A 21 14.98 0.31 -3.35
C VAL A 21 14.73 -0.02 -1.89
N PHE A 22 13.49 -0.26 -1.47
CA PHE A 22 13.17 -0.52 -0.06
C PHE A 22 13.70 -1.86 0.47
N LEU A 23 13.82 -2.87 -0.40
CA LEU A 23 14.47 -4.14 -0.06
C LEU A 23 15.96 -3.98 0.30
N THR A 24 16.58 -2.84 0.00
CA THR A 24 17.96 -2.52 0.40
C THR A 24 18.05 -1.70 1.69
N LYS A 25 16.92 -1.34 2.30
CA LYS A 25 16.87 -0.47 3.49
C LYS A 25 16.78 -1.27 4.79
N ASP A 26 17.21 -0.62 5.87
CA ASP A 26 17.26 -1.19 7.22
C ASP A 26 15.87 -1.21 7.89
N TYR A 27 15.06 -2.18 7.47
CA TYR A 27 13.79 -2.54 8.10
C TYR A 27 13.85 -3.97 8.64
N ASP A 28 13.38 -4.17 9.87
CA ASP A 28 13.28 -5.49 10.50
C ASP A 28 12.29 -6.41 9.76
N LYS A 29 11.26 -5.81 9.14
CA LYS A 29 10.29 -6.54 8.31
C LYS A 29 9.71 -5.64 7.21
N ILE A 30 9.51 -6.21 6.02
CA ILE A 30 8.89 -5.52 4.89
C ILE A 30 7.65 -6.32 4.45
N HIS A 31 6.50 -5.66 4.44
CA HIS A 31 5.22 -6.19 3.99
C HIS A 31 4.92 -5.60 2.61
N LEU A 32 4.92 -6.45 1.59
CA LEU A 32 4.64 -6.06 0.21
C LEU A 32 3.20 -6.44 -0.12
N PHE A 33 2.34 -5.45 -0.38
CA PHE A 33 0.95 -5.64 -0.76
C PHE A 33 0.78 -5.41 -2.26
N GLY A 34 0.50 -6.48 -3.00
CA GLY A 34 0.36 -6.44 -4.45
C GLY A 34 -0.78 -7.31 -4.97
N SER A 35 -1.22 -7.06 -6.19
CA SER A 35 -2.34 -7.81 -6.80
C SER A 35 -1.95 -9.21 -7.26
N ARG A 36 -0.66 -9.42 -7.56
CA ARG A 36 -0.08 -10.68 -8.06
C ARG A 36 1.31 -10.88 -7.46
N ASN A 37 1.64 -12.12 -7.12
CA ASN A 37 2.97 -12.45 -6.63
C ASN A 37 3.92 -12.67 -7.81
N GLU A 38 4.52 -11.59 -8.29
CA GLU A 38 5.49 -11.60 -9.40
C GLU A 38 6.93 -11.37 -8.88
N ILE A 39 7.15 -11.56 -7.57
CA ILE A 39 8.46 -11.38 -6.95
C ILE A 39 9.10 -12.76 -6.76
N ASP A 40 10.07 -13.07 -7.62
CA ASP A 40 10.70 -14.38 -7.69
C ASP A 40 11.50 -14.76 -6.43
N VAL A 41 12.11 -13.77 -5.77
CA VAL A 41 12.92 -14.02 -4.56
C VAL A 41 12.63 -12.96 -3.50
N LEU A 42 12.02 -13.40 -2.40
CA LEU A 42 11.85 -12.57 -1.20
C LEU A 42 13.04 -12.79 -0.27
N GLN A 43 13.58 -11.69 0.25
CA GLN A 43 14.53 -11.73 1.37
C GLN A 43 13.85 -12.30 2.63
N SER A 44 14.62 -12.81 3.58
CA SER A 44 14.10 -13.45 4.81
C SER A 44 13.23 -12.54 5.69
N ASN A 45 13.41 -11.21 5.60
CA ASN A 45 12.62 -10.21 6.32
C ASN A 45 11.42 -9.70 5.52
N THR A 46 11.16 -10.22 4.32
CA THR A 46 10.12 -9.72 3.41
C THR A 46 8.98 -10.72 3.28
N VAL A 47 7.74 -10.24 3.32
CA VAL A 47 6.53 -11.05 3.14
C VAL A 47 5.61 -10.38 2.13
N PHE A 48 5.22 -11.15 1.11
CA PHE A 48 4.21 -10.73 0.14
C PHE A 48 2.79 -11.06 0.63
N HIS A 49 1.87 -10.12 0.46
CA HIS A 49 0.46 -10.22 0.77
C HIS A 49 -0.33 -9.91 -0.49
N GLN A 50 -1.08 -10.89 -0.99
CA GLN A 50 -1.98 -10.65 -2.11
C GLN A 50 -3.18 -9.83 -1.62
N ILE A 51 -3.48 -8.75 -2.33
CA ILE A 51 -4.59 -7.85 -2.03
C ILE A 51 -5.68 -7.90 -3.09
N LYS A 52 -6.92 -7.63 -2.65
CA LYS A 52 -8.09 -7.41 -3.50
C LYS A 52 -8.23 -5.91 -3.82
N ASP A 53 -9.36 -5.52 -4.42
CA ASP A 53 -9.66 -4.12 -4.76
C ASP A 53 -9.71 -3.24 -3.50
N LEU A 54 -8.77 -2.29 -3.42
CA LEU A 54 -8.61 -1.38 -2.27
C LEU A 54 -9.56 -0.18 -2.30
N VAL A 55 -10.42 -0.06 -3.33
CA VAL A 55 -11.57 0.87 -3.30
C VAL A 55 -12.64 0.37 -2.33
N VAL A 56 -12.68 -0.95 -2.08
CA VAL A 56 -13.61 -1.60 -1.14
C VAL A 56 -12.99 -1.61 0.26
N GLU A 57 -13.65 -0.97 1.23
CA GLU A 57 -13.11 -0.78 2.57
C GLU A 57 -12.82 -2.10 3.30
N GLU A 58 -13.68 -3.09 3.15
CA GLU A 58 -13.53 -4.42 3.78
C GLU A 58 -12.25 -5.14 3.31
N ASN A 59 -11.87 -4.93 2.05
CA ASN A 59 -10.63 -5.50 1.50
C ASN A 59 -9.39 -4.81 2.10
N VAL A 60 -9.46 -3.51 2.37
CA VAL A 60 -8.39 -2.77 3.06
C VAL A 60 -8.27 -3.27 4.49
N GLU A 61 -9.39 -3.42 5.19
CA GLU A 61 -9.41 -4.00 6.54
C GLU A 61 -8.77 -5.39 6.58
N GLU A 62 -9.14 -6.26 5.63
CA GLU A 62 -8.57 -7.61 5.50
C GLU A 62 -7.05 -7.55 5.29
N ALA A 63 -6.55 -6.65 4.44
CA ALA A 63 -5.12 -6.47 4.23
C ALA A 63 -4.36 -6.07 5.51
N PHE A 64 -4.98 -5.28 6.40
CA PHE A 64 -4.34 -4.89 7.67
C PHE A 64 -4.42 -5.95 8.77
N LYS A 65 -5.24 -7.01 8.64
CA LYS A 65 -5.34 -8.09 9.66
C LYS A 65 -4.03 -8.88 9.83
N VAL A 66 -3.17 -8.89 8.82
CA VAL A 66 -1.85 -9.56 8.86
C VAL A 66 -0.81 -8.77 9.68
N ILE A 67 -1.15 -7.54 10.07
CA ILE A 67 -0.27 -6.64 10.81
C ILE A 67 -0.62 -6.70 12.30
N SER A 68 0.36 -7.04 13.12
CA SER A 68 0.21 -7.12 14.57
C SER A 68 0.89 -5.93 15.26
N PRO A 69 0.15 -4.86 15.61
CA PRO A 69 0.71 -3.69 16.28
C PRO A 69 1.06 -3.99 17.74
N ASN A 70 2.12 -3.38 18.23
CA ASN A 70 2.44 -3.34 19.66
C ASN A 70 3.44 -2.20 19.98
N LYS A 71 3.65 -1.94 21.27
CA LYS A 71 4.48 -0.82 21.76
C LYS A 71 6.00 -0.99 21.55
N SER A 72 6.45 -2.08 20.94
CA SER A 72 7.86 -2.28 20.54
C SER A 72 8.13 -2.00 19.05
N LYS A 73 7.07 -1.73 18.26
CA LYS A 73 7.12 -1.59 16.80
C LYS A 73 6.86 -0.16 16.32
N LEU A 74 7.62 0.25 15.31
CA LEU A 74 7.37 1.42 14.44
C LEU A 74 6.90 0.94 13.09
N PHE A 75 5.85 1.55 12.56
CA PHE A 75 5.33 1.24 11.23
C PHE A 75 5.57 2.37 10.25
N PHE A 76 5.93 2.02 9.02
CA PHE A 76 6.14 2.97 7.93
C PHE A 76 5.23 2.61 6.77
N LEU A 77 4.60 3.59 6.14
CA LEU A 77 3.72 3.37 5.00
C LEU A 77 4.31 3.98 3.73
N PHE A 78 4.31 3.20 2.65
CA PHE A 78 4.50 3.70 1.30
C PHE A 78 3.42 3.13 0.39
N SER A 79 2.59 3.99 -0.22
CA SER A 79 1.56 3.56 -1.15
C SER A 79 1.83 4.14 -2.53
N THR A 80 1.97 3.26 -3.51
CA THR A 80 1.96 3.60 -4.94
C THR A 80 0.68 3.13 -5.61
N VAL A 81 -0.35 2.79 -4.84
CA VAL A 81 -1.66 2.39 -5.37
C VAL A 81 -2.25 3.58 -6.11
N GLY A 82 -2.47 3.38 -7.40
CA GLY A 82 -3.03 4.41 -8.25
C GLY A 82 -2.92 4.04 -9.72
N GLY A 83 -3.49 4.91 -10.53
CA GLY A 83 -3.46 4.81 -11.97
C GLY A 83 -3.69 6.17 -12.60
N PHE A 84 -3.46 6.22 -13.90
CA PHE A 84 -3.61 7.44 -14.67
C PHE A 84 -4.44 7.16 -15.92
N GLU A 85 -5.45 7.99 -16.12
CA GLU A 85 -6.27 8.01 -17.31
C GLU A 85 -6.33 9.46 -17.79
N GLY A 86 -5.55 9.77 -18.81
CA GLY A 86 -5.40 11.11 -19.38
C GLY A 86 -5.48 11.11 -20.90
N GLY A 87 -5.13 12.25 -21.52
CA GLY A 87 -5.13 12.42 -22.98
C GLY A 87 -6.42 13.00 -23.57
N LYS A 88 -7.45 13.24 -22.74
CA LYS A 88 -8.66 13.98 -23.11
C LYS A 88 -8.61 15.40 -22.55
N LYS A 89 -9.32 16.34 -23.19
CA LYS A 89 -9.57 17.67 -22.61
C LYS A 89 -10.60 17.54 -21.50
N LEU A 90 -10.61 18.48 -20.56
CA LEU A 90 -11.50 18.43 -19.39
C LEU A 90 -12.98 18.27 -19.76
N TRP A 91 -13.46 19.02 -20.77
CA TRP A 91 -14.85 18.95 -21.23
C TRP A 91 -15.18 17.69 -22.04
N ASP A 92 -14.18 16.92 -22.44
CA ASP A 92 -14.33 15.62 -23.11
C ASP A 92 -14.19 14.44 -22.11
N THR A 93 -13.89 14.73 -20.83
CA THR A 93 -13.78 13.73 -19.77
C THR A 93 -15.18 13.37 -19.28
N ASP A 94 -15.58 12.13 -19.54
CA ASP A 94 -16.81 11.59 -18.98
C ASP A 94 -16.71 11.38 -17.47
N LEU A 95 -17.86 11.50 -16.80
CA LEU A 95 -17.95 11.37 -15.34
C LEU A 95 -17.45 10.01 -14.85
N ALA A 96 -17.70 8.93 -15.59
CA ALA A 96 -17.28 7.59 -15.20
C ALA A 96 -15.76 7.44 -15.12
N SER A 97 -15.02 8.01 -16.09
CA SER A 97 -13.56 8.03 -16.09
C SER A 97 -13.01 8.85 -14.92
N TRP A 98 -13.61 10.01 -14.64
CA TRP A 98 -13.23 10.84 -13.50
C TRP A 98 -13.47 10.11 -12.17
N GLU A 99 -14.66 9.52 -11.98
CA GLU A 99 -15.01 8.77 -10.77
C GLU A 99 -14.08 7.57 -10.56
N LYS A 100 -13.73 6.86 -11.62
CA LYS A 100 -12.77 5.75 -11.58
C LYS A 100 -11.40 6.24 -11.08
N MET A 101 -10.89 7.37 -11.56
CA MET A 101 -9.63 7.95 -11.08
C MET A 101 -9.71 8.41 -9.62
N MET A 102 -10.83 9.02 -9.21
CA MET A 102 -11.03 9.44 -7.81
C MET A 102 -11.09 8.23 -6.87
N LYS A 103 -11.80 7.16 -7.26
CA LYS A 103 -11.85 5.91 -6.49
C LYS A 103 -10.45 5.28 -6.39
N MET A 104 -9.79 5.11 -7.52
CA MET A 104 -8.50 4.41 -7.59
C MET A 104 -7.37 5.16 -6.88
N ASN A 105 -7.34 6.51 -6.93
CA ASN A 105 -6.23 7.30 -6.42
C ASN A 105 -6.52 7.92 -5.04
N LEU A 106 -7.72 8.47 -4.83
CA LEU A 106 -8.05 9.18 -3.60
C LEU A 106 -8.72 8.25 -2.57
N GLN A 107 -9.76 7.51 -2.97
CA GLN A 107 -10.50 6.67 -2.03
C GLN A 107 -9.62 5.54 -1.48
N SER A 108 -8.87 4.84 -2.34
CA SER A 108 -7.91 3.82 -1.91
C SER A 108 -6.87 4.39 -0.93
N SER A 109 -6.27 5.54 -1.24
CA SER A 109 -5.28 6.22 -0.38
C SER A 109 -5.86 6.62 0.97
N PHE A 110 -7.09 7.16 0.98
CA PHE A 110 -7.80 7.49 2.21
C PHE A 110 -8.04 6.25 3.07
N LEU A 111 -8.53 5.15 2.48
CA LEU A 111 -8.80 3.92 3.20
C LEU A 111 -7.52 3.31 3.77
N ILE A 112 -6.44 3.23 2.98
CA ILE A 112 -5.13 2.76 3.46
C ILE A 112 -4.65 3.62 4.64
N ALA A 113 -4.69 4.96 4.51
CA ALA A 113 -4.27 5.87 5.56
C ALA A 113 -5.12 5.74 6.84
N LYS A 114 -6.44 5.55 6.69
CA LYS A 114 -7.38 5.33 7.82
C LYS A 114 -6.99 4.10 8.63
N TYR A 115 -6.75 2.96 7.97
CA TYR A 115 -6.39 1.71 8.67
C TYR A 115 -4.93 1.72 9.16
N PHE A 116 -4.01 2.33 8.41
CA PHE A 116 -2.64 2.57 8.87
C PHE A 116 -2.61 3.39 10.18
N SER A 117 -3.40 4.47 10.24
CA SER A 117 -3.47 5.33 11.43
C SER A 117 -3.97 4.56 12.67
N ARG A 118 -4.88 3.60 12.48
CA ARG A 118 -5.36 2.72 13.56
C ARG A 118 -4.25 1.82 14.12
N ILE A 119 -3.44 1.21 13.25
CA ILE A 119 -2.31 0.38 13.71
C ILE A 119 -1.21 1.22 14.36
N VAL A 120 -0.93 2.42 13.84
CA VAL A 120 0.07 3.33 14.43
C VAL A 120 -0.36 3.77 15.84
N LYS A 121 -1.63 4.11 16.04
CA LYS A 121 -2.18 4.44 17.37
C LYS A 121 -1.95 3.32 18.40
N ALA A 122 -2.06 2.06 17.98
CA ALA A 122 -1.81 0.89 18.81
C ALA A 122 -0.31 0.55 19.00
N SER A 123 0.58 1.23 18.29
CA SER A 123 2.02 0.93 18.22
C SER A 123 2.86 1.97 18.96
N ALA A 124 4.19 1.90 18.81
CA ALA A 124 5.10 2.91 19.35
C ALA A 124 5.07 4.22 18.55
N GLY A 125 4.66 4.17 17.29
CA GLY A 125 4.60 5.30 16.39
C GLY A 125 4.74 4.86 14.93
N GLY A 126 4.89 5.82 14.03
CA GLY A 126 5.05 5.56 12.61
C GLY A 126 4.93 6.82 11.76
N SER A 127 5.26 6.68 10.48
CA SER A 127 5.12 7.71 9.45
C SER A 127 4.60 7.13 8.14
#